data_AF-K2DU02-F1
#
_entry.id   AF-K2DU02-F1
#
_cell.length_a   1.000
_cell.length_b   1.000
_cell.length_c   1.000
_cell.angle_alpha   90.00
_cell.angle_beta   90.00
_cell.angle_gamma   90.00
#
_symmetry.space_group_name_H-M   'P 1'
#
loop_
_entity.id
_entity.type
_entity.pdbx_description
1 polymer ?
#
loop_
_entity_poly.entity_id
_entity_poly.type
_entity_poly.pdbx_seq_one_letter_code
_entity_poly.pdbx_strand_id
1 'polypeptide(L)'
;MARKFLKFPALSEKLGGRSRASIHRDMRDRGFPKPINLGANSVVWDEEAVDAWLDELARTQYQPVSVAPGAKRGRPRKHKQSEV
;
A
#
# COMPACT_ATOMS: atom_id res chain seq x y z
N MET A 1 21.13 -15.07 3.25
CA MET A 1 20.42 -13.82 2.90
C MET A 1 19.12 -13.79 3.70
N ALA A 2 18.89 -12.74 4.49
CA ALA A 2 17.70 -12.64 5.33
C ALA A 2 16.61 -11.87 4.57
N ARG A 3 15.48 -12.53 4.27
CA ARG A 3 14.31 -11.84 3.70
C ARG A 3 13.66 -11.00 4.77
N LYS A 4 13.42 -9.72 4.47
CA LYS A 4 12.80 -8.78 5.40
C LYS A 4 11.33 -8.63 5.06
N PHE A 5 10.49 -8.79 6.07
CA PHE A 5 9.04 -8.70 5.90
C PHE A 5 8.52 -7.44 6.58
N LEU A 6 7.81 -6.62 5.82
CA LEU A 6 7.19 -5.39 6.28
C LEU A 6 5.74 -5.63 6.68
N LYS A 7 5.37 -5.18 7.88
CA LYS A 7 3.96 -5.05 8.26
C LYS A 7 3.34 -3.83 7.58
N PHE A 8 2.01 -3.80 7.53
CA PHE A 8 1.25 -2.68 6.98
C PHE A 8 1.72 -1.26 7.41
N PRO A 9 1.95 -0.94 8.70
CA PRO A 9 2.39 0.40 9.09
C PRO A 9 3.71 0.81 8.43
N ALA A 10 4.73 -0.05 8.47
CA ALA A 10 6.02 0.21 7.84
C ALA A 10 5.90 0.32 6.31
N LEU A 11 5.05 -0.52 5.70
CA LEU A 11 4.75 -0.43 4.27
C LEU A 11 4.07 0.90 3.92
N SER A 12 3.10 1.33 4.72
CA SER A 12 2.38 2.59 4.55
C SER A 12 3.34 3.77 4.63
N GLU A 13 4.25 3.79 5.60
CA GLU A 13 5.28 4.84 5.73
C GLU A 13 6.21 4.86 4.51
N LYS A 14 6.70 3.70 4.07
CA LYS A 14 7.54 3.57 2.87
C LYS A 14 6.85 4.08 1.60
N LEU A 15 5.54 3.85 1.47
CA LEU A 15 4.73 4.30 0.35
C LEU A 15 4.21 5.75 0.50
N GLY A 16 4.78 6.56 1.40
CA GLY A 16 4.40 7.97 1.57
C GLY A 16 3.06 8.18 2.28
N GLY A 17 2.70 7.29 3.21
CA GLY A 17 1.45 7.35 3.97
C GLY A 17 0.25 6.76 3.24
N ARG A 18 0.46 5.85 2.27
CA ARG A 18 -0.66 5.21 1.56
C ARG A 18 -1.50 4.33 2.47
N SER A 19 -2.81 4.50 2.36
CA SER A 19 -3.75 3.67 3.12
C SER A 19 -3.94 2.27 2.55
N ARG A 20 -4.42 1.32 3.38
CA ARG A 20 -4.80 -0.05 2.98
C ARG A 20 -5.64 -0.09 1.71
N ALA A 21 -6.61 0.80 1.57
CA ALA A 21 -7.49 0.85 0.40
C ALA A 21 -6.75 1.24 -0.89
N SER A 22 -5.75 2.12 -0.79
CA SER A 22 -4.90 2.48 -1.92
C SER A 22 -4.06 1.28 -2.35
N ILE A 23 -3.41 0.61 -1.39
CA ILE A 23 -2.61 -0.60 -1.66
C ILE A 23 -3.47 -1.71 -2.28
N HIS A 24 -4.68 -1.95 -1.78
CA HIS A 24 -5.61 -2.90 -2.41
C HIS A 24 -6.00 -2.51 -3.84
N ARG A 25 -6.08 -1.23 -4.17
CA ARG A 25 -6.28 -0.77 -5.57
C ARG A 25 -5.03 -1.03 -6.41
N ASP A 26 -3.85 -0.70 -5.89
CA ASP A 26 -2.58 -0.99 -6.57
C ASP A 26 -2.40 -2.51 -6.81
N MET A 27 -2.89 -3.36 -5.90
CA MET A 27 -2.93 -4.81 -6.09
C MET A 27 -3.83 -5.25 -7.24
N ARG A 28 -4.98 -4.58 -7.43
CA ARG A 28 -5.93 -4.91 -8.49
C ARG A 28 -5.50 -4.35 -9.85
N ASP A 29 -5.08 -3.10 -9.88
CA ASP A 29 -4.80 -2.35 -11.11
C ASP A 29 -3.35 -2.49 -11.58
N ARG A 30 -2.40 -2.72 -10.66
CA ARG A 30 -0.95 -2.61 -10.95
C ARG A 30 -0.13 -3.80 -10.50
N GLY A 31 -0.78 -4.91 -10.15
CA GLY A 31 -0.10 -6.15 -9.79
C GLY A 31 0.80 -6.03 -8.55
N PHE A 32 0.47 -5.13 -7.61
CA PHE A 32 1.25 -4.97 -6.38
C PHE A 32 1.48 -6.32 -5.68
N PRO A 33 2.67 -6.54 -5.06
CA PRO A 33 3.03 -7.81 -4.47
C PRO A 33 1.98 -8.37 -3.50
N LYS A 34 1.77 -9.69 -3.60
CA LYS A 34 0.78 -10.38 -2.79
C LYS A 34 1.20 -10.36 -1.31
N PRO A 35 0.26 -10.04 -0.39
CA PRO A 35 0.50 -10.18 1.03
C PRO A 35 0.74 -11.64 1.41
N ILE A 36 1.68 -11.84 2.33
CA ILE A 36 1.93 -13.09 3.01
C ILE A 36 1.14 -13.05 4.34
N ASN A 37 0.18 -13.95 4.48
CA ASN A 37 -0.60 -14.09 5.71
C ASN A 37 0.20 -14.93 6.71
N LEU A 38 0.62 -14.32 7.81
CA LEU A 38 1.27 -15.00 8.95
C LEU A 38 0.25 -15.46 10.01
N GLY A 39 -1.01 -15.02 9.92
CA GLY A 39 -2.10 -15.41 10.82
C GLY A 39 -3.33 -14.51 10.68
N ALA A 40 -4.32 -14.71 11.56
CA ALA A 40 -5.64 -14.08 11.47
C ALA A 40 -5.62 -12.54 11.34
N ASN A 41 -4.65 -11.87 11.96
CA ASN A 41 -4.48 -10.41 11.90
C ASN A 41 -3.08 -9.96 11.48
N SER A 42 -2.22 -10.90 11.06
CA SER A 42 -0.83 -10.62 10.72
C SER A 42 -0.62 -10.84 9.23
N VAL A 43 -0.56 -9.73 8.51
CA VAL A 43 -0.28 -9.70 7.08
C VAL A 43 1.02 -8.93 6.87
N VAL A 44 1.93 -9.52 6.12
CA VAL A 44 3.24 -8.93 5.81
C VAL A 44 3.49 -8.92 4.31
N TRP A 45 4.37 -8.03 3.87
CA TRP A 45 4.84 -7.95 2.50
C TRP A 45 6.35 -8.17 2.49
N ASP A 46 6.84 -8.80 1.44
CA ASP A 46 8.28 -8.95 1.23
C ASP A 46 8.86 -7.57 0.84
N GLU A 47 9.85 -7.10 1.59
CA GLU A 47 10.46 -5.78 1.39
C GLU A 47 11.09 -5.66 -0.01
N GLU A 48 11.75 -6.72 -0.45
CA GLU A 48 12.48 -6.77 -1.73
C GLU A 48 11.49 -6.70 -2.90
N ALA A 49 10.36 -7.40 -2.78
CA ALA A 49 9.29 -7.33 -3.78
C ALA A 49 8.65 -5.93 -3.86
N VAL A 50 8.54 -5.23 -2.73
CA VAL A 50 8.02 -3.85 -2.69
C VAL A 50 9.02 -2.87 -3.31
N ASP A 51 10.32 -3.00 -3.02
CA ASP A 51 11.36 -2.19 -3.65
C ASP A 51 11.41 -2.43 -5.17
N ALA A 52 11.37 -3.68 -5.61
CA ALA A 52 11.34 -4.02 -7.03
C ALA A 52 10.14 -3.36 -7.73
N TRP A 53 8.95 -3.42 -7.12
CA TRP A 53 7.76 -2.76 -7.67
C TRP A 53 7.89 -1.23 -7.71
N LEU A 54 8.52 -0.61 -6.70
CA LEU A 54 8.79 0.83 -6.70
C LEU A 54 9.79 1.22 -7.80
N ASP A 55 10.82 0.41 -8.05
CA ASP A 55 11.78 0.62 -9.14
C ASP A 55 11.09 0.50 -10.50
N GLU A 56 10.25 -0.51 -10.69
CA GLU A 56 9.42 -0.66 -11.90
C GLU A 56 8.48 0.53 -12.11
N LEU A 57 7.87 1.05 -11.05
CA LEU A 57 7.05 2.26 -11.10
C LEU A 57 7.86 3.50 -11.48
N ALA A 58 9.07 3.65 -10.93
CA ALA A 58 9.97 4.74 -11.26
C ALA A 58 10.35 4.71 -12.74
N ARG A 59 10.64 3.51 -13.28
CA ARG A 59 10.97 3.30 -14.71
C ARG A 59 9.79 3.51 -15.64
N THR A 60 8.60 3.08 -15.25
CA THR A 60 7.39 3.11 -16.09
C THR A 60 6.80 4.52 -16.24
N GLN A 61 7.33 5.53 -15.54
CA GLN A 61 6.73 6.86 -15.39
C GLN A 61 5.31 6.76 -14.81
N TYR A 62 5.24 6.72 -13.48
CA TYR A 62 3.99 6.68 -12.72
C TYR A 62 2.98 7.76 -13.19
N GLN A 63 1.98 7.34 -13.94
CA GLN A 63 0.75 8.10 -14.14
C GLN A 63 -0.24 7.66 -13.05
N PRO A 64 -0.60 8.52 -12.08
CA PRO A 64 -1.67 8.20 -11.16
C PRO A 64 -2.94 7.96 -11.97
N VAL A 65 -3.69 6.89 -11.69
CA VAL A 65 -5.03 6.74 -12.28
C VAL A 65 -5.82 7.94 -11.79
N SER A 66 -6.09 8.89 -12.69
CA SER A 66 -6.92 10.04 -12.41
C SER A 66 -8.33 9.52 -12.14
N VAL A 67 -8.67 9.38 -10.86
CA VAL A 67 -10.06 9.30 -10.45
C VAL A 67 -10.75 10.51 -11.07
N ALA A 68 -11.84 10.31 -11.80
CA ALA A 68 -12.45 11.31 -12.67
C ALA A 68 -12.43 12.73 -12.07
N PRO A 69 -12.08 13.78 -12.85
CA PRO A 69 -12.06 15.15 -12.36
C PRO A 69 -13.43 15.50 -11.77
N GLY A 70 -13.50 15.69 -10.44
CA GLY A 70 -14.74 15.94 -9.69
C GLY A 70 -15.14 14.86 -8.68
N ALA A 71 -14.51 13.69 -8.69
CA ALA A 71 -14.75 12.66 -7.68
C ALA A 71 -14.14 13.05 -6.33
N LYS A 72 -14.95 13.58 -5.41
CA LYS A 72 -14.57 13.81 -4.00
C LYS A 72 -13.95 12.51 -3.45
N ARG A 73 -12.75 12.60 -2.88
CA ARG A 73 -11.94 11.48 -2.37
C ARG A 73 -12.62 10.78 -1.19
N GLY A 74 -13.64 9.97 -1.45
CA GLY A 74 -14.32 9.12 -0.48
C GLY A 74 -14.99 9.88 0.68
N ARG A 75 -15.70 9.11 1.51
CA ARG A 75 -16.26 9.58 2.78
C ARG A 75 -15.13 10.10 3.69
N PRO A 76 -15.29 11.24 4.39
CA PRO A 76 -14.29 11.73 5.34
C PRO A 76 -13.93 10.63 6.34
N ARG A 77 -12.63 10.52 6.65
CA ARG A 77 -12.12 9.58 7.65
C ARG A 77 -12.71 9.96 9.01
N LYS A 78 -13.49 9.07 9.62
CA LYS A 78 -13.86 9.22 11.03
C LYS A 78 -12.59 8.94 11.85
N HIS A 79 -11.97 9.99 12.39
CA HIS A 79 -10.93 9.85 13.40
C HIS A 79 -11.51 9.02 14.56
N LYS A 80 -10.91 7.88 14.85
CA LYS A 80 -11.14 7.17 16.10
C LYS A 80 -10.08 7.71 17.05
N GLN A 81 -10.46 8.68 17.88
CA GLN A 81 -9.69 9.05 19.07
C GLN A 81 -9.56 7.78 19.90
N SER A 82 -8.33 7.33 20.09
CA SER A 82 -8.00 6.41 21.18
C SER A 82 -7.88 7.28 22.42
N GLU A 83 -8.93 7.31 23.23
CA GLU A 83 -8.92 7.84 24.58
C GLU A 83 -8.59 6.69 25.53
N VAL A 84 -7.46 6.80 26.24
CA VAL A 84 -7.23 6.28 27.60
C VAL A 84 -6.24 7.19 28.30
#